data_AF-A0A950A0E5-F1
#
_entry.id   AF-A0A950A0E5-F1
#
_cell.length_a   1.000
_cell.length_b   1.000
_cell.length_c   1.000
_cell.angle_alpha   90.00
_cell.angle_beta   90.00
_cell.angle_gamma   90.00
#
_symmetry.space_group_name_H-M   'P 1'
#
loop_
_entity.id
_entity.type
_entity.pdbx_description
1 polymer ?
#
loop_
_entity_poly.entity_id
_entity_poly.type
_entity_poly.pdbx_seq_one_letter_code
_entity_poly.pdbx_strand_id
1 'polypeptide(L)'
;MKREASGPRRSDSIQSYLRETRALGVVAVLALIAGAVSDALEPSFWDHHALLAGLTSSLIVVGLTVAVVNEATERRNRERWTVLAQYVMLQLVGSARLVWVAIAEVAGLIPPGSHDTVRMGNLVFPREAVGAGAKAVGDTPRLVAAVAQVLASTERRLRLRDAMIRLQGQYDDVLAAWAAVMLSSDMYAEIMDRHVEVADDVNRIANLLYVSGPDGDLPRSAQDANAAGAATDGQVDDEQLAEMLTAVAQLAERLDELTVEVATRIVPIDWWKGRPGHVPSRSADRQPSGPGSDG
;
A
#
# COMPACT_ATOMS: atom_id res chain seq x y z
N MET A 1 -9.04 7.87 -24.54
CA MET A 1 -8.57 9.13 -23.90
C MET A 1 -7.64 8.76 -22.74
N LYS A 2 -6.38 9.21 -22.76
CA LYS A 2 -5.45 8.97 -21.65
C LYS A 2 -5.85 9.88 -20.47
N ARG A 3 -6.48 9.33 -19.44
CA ARG A 3 -6.55 10.01 -18.14
C ARG A 3 -5.14 10.01 -17.56
N GLU A 4 -4.48 11.16 -17.61
CA GLU A 4 -3.34 11.41 -16.73
C GLU A 4 -3.88 11.49 -15.30
N ALA A 5 -3.68 10.41 -14.55
CA ALA A 5 -3.90 10.37 -13.11
C ALA A 5 -2.84 11.26 -12.41
N SER A 6 -3.04 12.58 -12.46
CA SER A 6 -2.40 13.53 -11.54
C SER A 6 -3.35 13.79 -10.38
N GLY A 7 -3.42 12.84 -9.46
CA GLY A 7 -3.79 13.16 -8.08
C GLY A 7 -2.72 14.09 -7.47
N PRO A 8 -3.04 14.81 -6.38
CA PRO A 8 -2.10 15.72 -5.74
C PRO A 8 -0.81 14.98 -5.40
N ARG A 9 0.26 15.28 -6.14
CA ARG A 9 1.59 14.69 -5.95
C ARG A 9 2.17 15.22 -4.65
N ARG A 10 2.00 14.47 -3.55
CA ARG A 10 2.67 14.67 -2.24
C ARG A 10 4.19 14.42 -2.28
N SER A 11 4.77 14.20 -3.45
CA SER A 11 6.23 14.06 -3.62
C SER A 11 6.99 15.30 -3.14
N ASP A 12 6.38 16.49 -3.20
CA ASP A 12 7.00 17.72 -2.71
C ASP A 12 7.06 17.80 -1.18
N SER A 13 6.15 17.16 -0.44
CA SER A 13 6.16 17.22 1.04
C SER A 13 7.16 16.26 1.67
N ILE A 14 7.43 15.11 1.04
CA ILE A 14 8.46 14.16 1.50
C ILE A 14 9.86 14.77 1.28
N GLN A 15 10.08 15.35 0.09
CA GLN A 15 11.29 16.12 -0.14
C GLN A 15 11.34 17.37 0.74
N SER A 16 10.23 18.04 1.07
CA SER A 16 10.25 19.21 1.94
C SER A 16 10.59 18.85 3.39
N TYR A 17 9.98 17.82 3.98
CA TYR A 17 10.25 17.40 5.37
C TYR A 17 11.66 16.83 5.55
N LEU A 18 12.10 15.97 4.61
CA LEU A 18 13.48 15.47 4.61
C LEU A 18 14.48 16.55 4.21
N ARG A 19 14.12 17.50 3.33
CA ARG A 19 14.94 18.70 3.10
C ARG A 19 14.99 19.56 4.33
N GLU A 20 13.92 19.73 5.08
CA GLU A 20 13.87 20.68 6.20
C GLU A 20 14.73 20.19 7.36
N THR A 21 14.65 18.90 7.68
CA THR A 21 15.52 18.26 8.69
C THR A 21 16.97 18.12 8.20
N ARG A 22 17.20 17.72 6.95
CA ARG A 22 18.56 17.71 6.38
C ARG A 22 19.12 19.12 6.17
N ALA A 23 18.28 20.11 5.89
CA ALA A 23 18.67 21.51 5.75
C ALA A 23 19.05 22.08 7.10
N LEU A 24 18.34 21.76 8.19
CA LEU A 24 18.78 22.15 9.53
C LEU A 24 20.15 21.54 9.88
N GLY A 25 20.36 20.26 9.57
CA GLY A 25 21.68 19.61 9.74
C GLY A 25 22.77 20.22 8.85
N VAL A 26 22.48 20.46 7.57
CA VAL A 26 23.39 21.08 6.61
C VAL A 26 23.68 22.53 6.98
N VAL A 27 22.69 23.30 7.42
CA VAL A 27 22.85 24.67 7.91
C VAL A 27 23.70 24.69 9.18
N ALA A 28 23.52 23.75 10.11
CA ALA A 28 24.38 23.63 11.28
C ALA A 28 25.83 23.32 10.90
N VAL A 29 26.05 22.39 9.96
CA VAL A 29 27.40 22.06 9.44
C VAL A 29 28.01 23.25 8.67
N LEU A 30 27.23 23.94 7.84
CA LEU A 30 27.67 25.13 7.12
C LEU A 30 27.98 26.29 8.07
N ALA A 31 27.22 26.47 9.15
CA ALA A 31 27.50 27.46 10.19
C ALA A 31 28.80 27.13 10.93
N LEU A 32 29.06 25.84 11.22
CA LEU A 32 30.33 25.39 11.80
C LEU A 32 31.51 25.63 10.85
N ILE A 33 31.35 25.31 9.56
CA ILE A 33 32.37 25.55 8.53
C ILE A 33 32.62 27.06 8.37
N ALA A 34 31.58 27.87 8.31
CA ALA A 34 31.68 29.33 8.22
C ALA A 34 32.39 29.92 9.45
N GLY A 35 32.09 29.40 10.64
CA GLY A 35 32.78 29.79 11.87
C GLY A 35 34.28 29.47 11.84
N ALA A 36 34.64 28.26 11.38
CA ALA A 36 36.04 27.84 11.24
C ALA A 36 36.80 28.61 10.16
N VAL A 37 36.15 28.92 9.03
CA VAL A 37 36.74 29.73 7.94
C VAL A 37 36.90 31.19 8.38
N SER A 38 35.95 31.74 9.13
CA SER A 38 36.04 33.10 9.67
C SER A 38 37.24 33.26 10.61
N ASP A 39 37.52 32.25 11.44
CA ASP A 39 38.66 32.27 12.36
C ASP A 39 40.01 32.16 11.62
N ALA A 40 40.04 31.41 10.51
CA ALA A 40 41.22 31.31 9.65
C ALA A 40 41.53 32.59 8.86
N LEU A 41 40.50 33.38 8.52
CA LEU A 41 40.65 34.65 7.80
C LEU A 41 40.98 35.82 8.72
N GLU A 42 40.44 35.84 9.93
CA GLU A 42 40.68 36.88 10.91
C GLU A 42 40.89 36.28 12.32
N PRO A 43 42.16 35.96 12.69
CA PRO A 43 42.52 35.17 13.88
C PRO A 43 42.19 35.76 15.27
N SER A 44 41.28 36.72 15.37
CA SER A 44 40.82 37.30 16.65
C SER A 44 39.40 37.88 16.57
N PHE A 45 38.66 37.57 15.49
CA PHE A 45 37.30 38.08 15.27
C PHE A 45 36.38 37.68 16.44
N TRP A 46 36.44 36.42 16.85
CA TRP A 46 35.62 35.87 17.92
C TRP A 46 36.03 36.39 19.30
N ASP A 47 37.32 36.68 19.50
CA ASP A 47 37.82 37.29 20.74
C ASP A 47 37.26 38.70 20.94
N HIS A 48 37.13 39.47 19.85
CA HIS A 48 36.52 40.80 19.88
C HIS A 48 34.98 40.77 19.97
N HIS A 49 34.35 39.65 19.59
CA HIS A 49 32.89 39.50 19.54
C HIS A 49 32.40 38.32 20.39
N ALA A 50 32.89 38.23 21.64
CA ALA A 50 32.61 37.12 22.55
C ALA A 50 31.10 36.84 22.76
N LEU A 51 30.24 37.88 22.78
CA LEU A 51 28.79 37.70 22.88
C LEU A 51 28.19 37.00 21.64
N LEU A 52 28.68 37.34 20.44
CA LEU A 52 28.22 36.74 19.19
C LEU A 52 28.73 35.30 19.07
N ALA A 53 29.96 35.03 19.51
CA ALA A 53 30.51 33.67 19.62
C ALA A 53 29.62 32.78 20.50
N GLY A 54 29.26 33.28 21.69
CA GLY A 54 28.38 32.57 22.62
C GLY A 54 27.00 32.29 22.04
N LEU A 55 26.37 33.30 21.43
CA LEU A 55 25.02 33.18 20.85
C LEU A 55 25.00 32.21 19.67
N THR A 56 25.98 32.30 18.76
CA THR A 56 26.12 31.37 17.63
C THR A 56 26.39 29.95 18.13
N SER A 57 27.27 29.76 19.12
CA SER A 57 27.53 28.44 19.72
C SER A 57 26.25 27.86 20.35
N SER A 58 25.48 28.66 21.09
CA SER A 58 24.20 28.21 21.66
C SER A 58 23.19 27.82 20.59
N LEU A 59 23.07 28.59 19.50
CA LEU A 59 22.19 28.24 18.37
C LEU A 59 22.61 26.93 17.69
N ILE A 60 23.91 26.72 17.48
CA ILE A 60 24.43 25.48 16.89
C ILE A 60 24.11 24.28 17.80
N VAL A 61 24.35 24.40 19.11
CA VAL A 61 24.07 23.32 20.07
C VAL A 61 22.57 22.99 20.11
N VAL A 62 21.71 24.01 20.12
CA VAL A 62 20.25 23.80 20.08
C VAL A 62 19.84 23.12 18.78
N GLY A 63 20.31 23.61 17.63
CA GLY A 63 20.02 23.01 16.32
C GLY A 63 20.48 21.55 16.22
N LEU A 64 21.69 21.26 16.68
CA LEU A 64 22.23 19.90 16.71
C LEU A 64 21.44 18.99 17.66
N THR A 65 21.07 19.50 18.83
CA THR A 65 20.26 18.75 19.80
C THR A 65 18.91 18.38 19.20
N VAL A 66 18.23 19.32 18.55
CA VAL A 66 16.96 19.06 17.86
C VAL A 66 17.15 18.00 16.76
N ALA A 67 18.18 18.14 15.92
CA ALA A 67 18.45 17.19 14.85
C ALA A 67 18.73 15.77 15.37
N VAL A 68 19.56 15.65 16.41
CA VAL A 68 19.90 14.36 17.04
C VAL A 68 18.70 13.74 17.73
N VAL A 69 17.94 14.52 18.50
CA VAL A 69 16.72 14.03 19.16
C VAL A 69 15.73 13.53 18.12
N ASN A 70 15.51 14.31 17.05
CA ASN A 70 14.59 13.93 15.98
C ASN A 70 15.02 12.64 15.27
N GLU A 71 16.30 12.51 14.91
CA GLU A 71 16.81 11.28 14.30
C GLU A 71 16.76 10.08 15.27
N ALA A 72 17.04 10.29 16.56
CA ALA A 72 16.97 9.25 17.56
C ALA A 72 15.54 8.75 17.80
N THR A 73 14.55 9.66 17.85
CA THR A 73 13.13 9.29 17.95
C THR A 73 12.67 8.54 16.70
N GLU A 74 13.07 9.02 15.52
CA GLU A 74 12.69 8.42 14.25
C GLU A 74 13.30 7.01 14.10
N ARG A 75 14.58 6.85 14.43
CA ARG A 75 15.25 5.55 14.44
C ARG A 75 14.60 4.56 15.42
N ARG A 76 14.28 5.01 16.64
CA ARG A 76 13.64 4.16 17.65
C ARG A 76 12.23 3.74 17.22
N ASN A 77 11.48 4.64 16.59
CA ASN A 77 10.17 4.31 16.04
C ASN A 77 10.32 3.28 14.92
N ARG A 78 11.25 3.47 13.97
CA ARG A 78 11.53 2.50 12.91
C ARG A 78 11.82 1.11 13.50
N GLU A 79 12.71 0.99 14.47
CA GLU A 79 13.09 -0.30 15.07
C GLU A 79 11.94 -1.01 15.80
N ARG A 80 11.03 -0.28 16.44
CA ARG A 80 9.89 -0.84 17.18
C ARG A 80 8.75 -1.30 16.27
N TRP A 81 8.53 -0.59 15.18
CA TRP A 81 7.35 -0.76 14.35
C TRP A 81 7.62 -1.54 13.06
N THR A 82 8.87 -1.89 12.72
CA THR A 82 9.20 -2.64 11.49
C THR A 82 8.42 -3.94 11.32
N VAL A 83 8.30 -4.74 12.38
CA VAL A 83 7.56 -6.02 12.35
C VAL A 83 6.07 -5.77 12.13
N LEU A 84 5.53 -4.75 12.80
CA LEU A 84 4.13 -4.37 12.63
C LEU A 84 3.87 -3.82 11.23
N ALA A 85 4.76 -2.97 10.72
CA ALA A 85 4.68 -2.42 9.38
C ALA A 85 4.71 -3.54 8.33
N GLN A 86 5.61 -4.52 8.46
CA GLN A 86 5.60 -5.68 7.57
C GLN A 86 4.28 -6.47 7.67
N TYR A 87 3.78 -6.72 8.89
CA TYR A 87 2.51 -7.41 9.08
C TYR A 87 1.34 -6.69 8.40
N VAL A 88 1.26 -5.36 8.58
CA VAL A 88 0.27 -4.50 7.95
C VAL A 88 0.38 -4.55 6.42
N MET A 89 1.59 -4.44 5.88
CA MET A 89 1.83 -4.55 4.44
C MET A 89 1.36 -5.90 3.90
N LEU A 90 1.58 -7.00 4.63
CA LEU A 90 1.10 -8.32 4.23
C LEU A 90 -0.44 -8.44 4.31
N GLN A 91 -1.10 -7.75 5.22
CA GLN A 91 -2.57 -7.67 5.21
C GLN A 91 -3.08 -6.91 3.99
N LEU A 92 -2.45 -5.79 3.64
CA LEU A 92 -2.80 -5.00 2.46
C LEU A 92 -2.56 -5.75 1.15
N VAL A 93 -1.47 -6.52 1.07
CA VAL A 93 -1.22 -7.49 0.00
C VAL A 93 -2.41 -8.45 -0.13
N GLY A 94 -2.88 -9.00 0.99
CA GLY A 94 -4.04 -9.88 1.02
C GLY A 94 -5.30 -9.20 0.48
N SER A 95 -5.57 -7.97 0.91
CA SER A 95 -6.73 -7.19 0.46
C SER A 95 -6.66 -6.88 -1.05
N ALA A 96 -5.52 -6.40 -1.55
CA ALA A 96 -5.33 -6.12 -2.97
C ALA A 96 -5.46 -7.38 -3.81
N ARG A 97 -4.88 -8.48 -3.33
CA ARG A 97 -5.00 -9.78 -3.99
C ARG A 97 -6.44 -10.25 -4.12
N LEU A 98 -7.21 -10.10 -3.06
CA LEU A 98 -8.61 -10.48 -3.05
C LEU A 98 -9.43 -9.69 -4.09
N VAL A 99 -9.15 -8.41 -4.30
CA VAL A 99 -9.84 -7.58 -5.30
C VAL A 99 -9.61 -8.12 -6.71
N TRP A 100 -8.35 -8.23 -7.14
CA TRP A 100 -8.07 -8.62 -8.52
C TRP A 100 -8.43 -10.08 -8.79
N VAL A 101 -8.27 -10.98 -7.80
CA VAL A 101 -8.71 -12.39 -7.92
C VAL A 101 -10.22 -12.47 -8.03
N ALA A 102 -10.98 -11.78 -7.18
CA ALA A 102 -12.43 -11.84 -7.23
C ALA A 102 -12.97 -11.35 -8.58
N ILE A 103 -12.40 -10.26 -9.13
CA ILE A 103 -12.75 -9.77 -10.46
C ILE A 103 -12.39 -10.81 -11.53
N ALA A 104 -11.17 -11.37 -11.50
CA ALA A 104 -10.75 -12.39 -12.46
C ALA A 104 -11.60 -13.66 -12.40
N GLU A 105 -12.02 -14.08 -11.21
CA GLU A 105 -12.86 -15.26 -11.00
C GLU A 105 -14.27 -15.04 -11.53
N VAL A 106 -14.90 -13.91 -11.20
CA VAL A 106 -16.24 -13.58 -11.72
C VAL A 106 -16.21 -13.41 -13.24
N ALA A 107 -15.12 -12.88 -13.79
CA ALA A 107 -14.85 -12.81 -15.22
C ALA A 107 -14.59 -14.18 -15.88
N GLY A 108 -14.44 -15.26 -15.09
CA GLY A 108 -14.17 -16.61 -15.59
C GLY A 108 -12.76 -16.77 -16.14
N LEU A 109 -11.83 -15.89 -15.77
CA LEU A 109 -10.42 -15.94 -16.19
C LEU A 109 -9.59 -16.90 -15.33
N ILE A 110 -10.06 -17.20 -14.12
CA ILE A 110 -9.48 -18.18 -13.19
C ILE A 110 -10.57 -19.12 -12.65
N PRO A 111 -10.21 -20.31 -12.11
CA PRO A 111 -11.17 -21.27 -11.61
C PRO A 111 -12.06 -20.72 -10.46
N PRO A 112 -13.34 -21.13 -10.37
CA PRO A 112 -14.21 -20.73 -9.27
C PRO A 112 -13.72 -21.27 -7.92
N GLY A 113 -13.97 -20.51 -6.84
CA GLY A 113 -13.48 -20.79 -5.49
C GLY A 113 -12.05 -20.33 -5.22
N SER A 114 -11.37 -19.73 -6.20
CA SER A 114 -10.02 -19.19 -6.05
C SER A 114 -9.96 -18.07 -4.99
N HIS A 115 -10.95 -17.18 -4.94
CA HIS A 115 -11.02 -16.11 -3.93
C HIS A 115 -11.32 -16.61 -2.50
N ASP A 116 -12.03 -17.73 -2.34
CA ASP A 116 -12.28 -18.34 -1.01
C ASP A 116 -11.02 -18.98 -0.41
N THR A 117 -10.12 -19.48 -1.27
CA THR A 117 -8.82 -20.03 -0.80
C THR A 117 -7.89 -18.98 -0.19
N VAL A 118 -8.10 -17.70 -0.50
CA VAL A 118 -7.35 -16.55 0.07
C VAL A 118 -7.84 -16.17 1.46
N ARG A 119 -9.12 -16.43 1.71
CA ARG A 119 -9.85 -15.98 2.90
C ARG A 119 -9.59 -16.88 4.11
N MET A 120 -9.35 -18.18 3.91
CA MET A 120 -8.74 -18.98 4.97
C MET A 120 -7.31 -18.47 5.11
N GLY A 121 -6.90 -18.01 6.30
CA GLY A 121 -5.62 -17.33 6.61
C GLY A 121 -4.31 -18.03 6.21
N ASN A 122 -4.37 -19.05 5.37
CA ASN A 122 -3.32 -19.42 4.46
C ASN A 122 -3.32 -18.44 3.27
N LEU A 123 -2.38 -17.49 3.25
CA LEU A 123 -1.96 -16.74 2.05
C LEU A 123 -1.43 -17.64 0.91
N VAL A 124 -1.81 -18.92 0.89
CA VAL A 124 -1.34 -19.95 -0.02
C VAL A 124 -2.38 -20.10 -1.12
N PHE A 125 -2.35 -19.15 -2.05
CA PHE A 125 -2.59 -19.59 -3.41
C PHE A 125 -1.44 -20.50 -3.84
N PRO A 126 -1.71 -21.56 -4.62
CA PRO A 126 -0.68 -22.13 -5.46
C PRO A 126 -0.06 -20.99 -6.28
N ARG A 127 1.26 -20.77 -6.20
CA ARG A 127 1.95 -19.69 -6.94
C ARG A 127 1.60 -19.69 -8.43
N GLU A 128 1.31 -20.87 -8.96
CA GLU A 128 0.86 -21.08 -10.34
C GLU A 128 -0.50 -20.44 -10.63
N ALA A 129 -1.46 -20.52 -9.70
CA ALA A 129 -2.78 -19.89 -9.83
C ALA A 129 -2.69 -18.37 -9.74
N VAL A 130 -1.84 -17.82 -8.84
CA VAL A 130 -1.57 -16.38 -8.78
C VAL A 130 -0.90 -15.90 -10.05
N GLY A 131 0.14 -16.60 -10.53
CA GLY A 131 0.83 -16.23 -11.76
C GLY A 131 -0.07 -16.32 -13.01
N ALA A 132 -0.99 -17.29 -13.07
CA ALA A 132 -1.96 -17.38 -14.15
C ALA A 132 -3.00 -16.25 -14.09
N GLY A 133 -3.49 -15.92 -12.88
CA GLY A 133 -4.43 -14.83 -12.67
C GLY A 133 -3.83 -13.46 -12.96
N ALA A 134 -2.61 -13.18 -12.48
CA ALA A 134 -1.88 -11.94 -12.76
C ALA A 134 -1.68 -11.75 -14.28
N LYS A 135 -1.27 -12.81 -14.99
CA LYS A 135 -1.18 -12.79 -16.46
C LYS A 135 -2.52 -12.48 -17.13
N ALA A 136 -3.60 -13.05 -16.62
CA ALA A 136 -4.94 -12.81 -17.16
C ALA A 136 -5.42 -11.37 -16.90
N VAL A 137 -5.07 -10.78 -15.76
CA VAL A 137 -5.37 -9.38 -15.43
C VAL A 137 -4.51 -8.40 -16.25
N GLY A 138 -3.26 -8.77 -16.54
CA GLY A 138 -2.35 -8.00 -17.40
C GLY A 138 -2.78 -7.98 -18.88
N ASP A 139 -3.51 -8.99 -19.35
CA ASP A 139 -4.09 -9.05 -20.69
C ASP A 139 -5.33 -8.14 -20.80
N THR A 140 -5.07 -6.83 -20.94
CA THR A 140 -6.10 -5.78 -20.89
C THR A 140 -7.26 -6.03 -21.86
N PRO A 141 -7.05 -6.35 -23.16
CA PRO A 141 -8.16 -6.59 -24.08
C PRO A 141 -9.02 -7.79 -23.66
N ARG A 142 -8.39 -8.88 -23.21
CA ARG A 142 -9.09 -10.07 -22.74
C ARG A 142 -9.88 -9.80 -21.46
N LEU A 143 -9.31 -9.04 -20.52
CA LEU A 143 -9.97 -8.65 -19.28
C LEU A 143 -11.20 -7.77 -19.56
N VAL A 144 -11.07 -6.73 -20.38
CA VAL A 144 -12.20 -5.85 -20.75
C VAL A 144 -13.33 -6.65 -21.39
N ALA A 145 -13.01 -7.54 -22.33
CA ALA A 145 -14.02 -8.38 -22.99
C ALA A 145 -14.72 -9.33 -22.01
N ALA A 146 -13.98 -9.93 -21.08
CA ALA A 146 -14.55 -10.83 -20.08
C ALA A 146 -15.43 -10.09 -19.07
N VAL A 147 -15.02 -8.89 -18.64
CA VAL A 147 -15.81 -8.03 -17.75
C VAL A 147 -17.08 -7.55 -18.45
N ALA A 148 -17.02 -7.15 -19.72
CA ALA A 148 -18.22 -6.78 -20.48
C ALA A 148 -19.25 -7.92 -20.53
N GLN A 149 -18.80 -9.18 -20.68
CA GLN A 149 -19.69 -10.35 -20.62
C GLN A 149 -20.29 -10.58 -19.22
N VAL A 150 -19.55 -10.27 -18.15
CA VAL A 150 -20.07 -10.31 -16.78
C VAL A 150 -21.18 -9.29 -16.61
N LEU A 151 -20.95 -8.04 -17.06
CA LEU A 151 -21.93 -6.98 -16.94
C LEU A 151 -23.19 -7.28 -17.74
N ALA A 152 -23.07 -7.85 -18.94
CA ALA A 152 -24.22 -8.25 -19.75
C ALA A 152 -25.13 -9.34 -19.11
N SER A 153 -24.64 -10.05 -18.08
CA SER A 153 -25.40 -11.10 -17.37
C SER A 153 -25.87 -10.63 -15.99
N THR A 154 -27.18 -10.55 -15.78
CA THR A 154 -27.76 -10.14 -14.49
C THR A 154 -27.25 -10.98 -13.32
N GLU A 155 -27.14 -12.29 -13.49
CA GLU A 155 -26.67 -13.20 -12.44
C GLU A 155 -25.18 -12.97 -12.11
N ARG A 156 -24.32 -12.79 -13.13
CA ARG A 156 -22.89 -12.53 -12.90
C ARG A 156 -22.67 -11.13 -12.35
N ARG A 157 -23.47 -10.15 -12.76
CA ARG A 157 -23.48 -8.78 -12.22
C ARG A 157 -23.84 -8.79 -10.73
N LEU A 158 -24.83 -9.57 -10.30
CA LEU A 158 -25.16 -9.74 -8.88
C LEU A 158 -24.01 -10.39 -8.10
N ARG A 159 -23.39 -11.45 -8.64
CA ARG A 159 -22.21 -12.07 -8.02
C ARG A 159 -21.04 -11.10 -7.88
N LEU A 160 -20.80 -10.27 -8.90
CA LEU A 160 -19.79 -9.21 -8.86
C LEU A 160 -20.11 -8.18 -7.77
N ARG A 161 -21.35 -7.70 -7.72
CA ARG A 161 -21.81 -6.74 -6.70
C ARG A 161 -21.57 -7.27 -5.30
N ASP A 162 -22.00 -8.50 -5.03
CA ASP A 162 -21.88 -9.09 -3.71
C ASP A 162 -20.39 -9.33 -3.35
N ALA A 163 -19.54 -9.65 -4.33
CA ALA A 163 -18.10 -9.72 -4.13
C ALA A 163 -17.50 -8.35 -3.78
N MET A 164 -17.86 -7.28 -4.53
CA MET A 164 -17.36 -5.92 -4.28
C MET A 164 -17.77 -5.39 -2.91
N ILE A 165 -19.02 -5.60 -2.48
CA ILE A 165 -19.50 -5.20 -1.14
C ILE A 165 -18.70 -5.91 -0.03
N ARG A 166 -18.41 -7.21 -0.20
CA ARG A 166 -17.60 -7.95 0.77
C ARG A 166 -16.16 -7.44 0.83
N LEU A 167 -15.57 -7.16 -0.33
CA LEU A 167 -14.20 -6.65 -0.44
C LEU A 167 -14.07 -5.27 0.18
N GLN A 168 -15.07 -4.40 -0.03
CA GLN A 168 -15.13 -3.09 0.62
C GLN A 168 -15.07 -3.23 2.14
N GLY A 169 -15.95 -4.05 2.73
CA GLY A 169 -15.96 -4.25 4.19
C GLY A 169 -14.61 -4.75 4.72
N GLN A 170 -13.95 -5.64 3.99
CA GLN A 170 -12.61 -6.11 4.38
C GLN A 170 -11.53 -5.02 4.27
N TYR A 171 -11.56 -4.19 3.23
CA TYR A 171 -10.64 -3.07 3.09
C TYR A 171 -10.84 -2.04 4.19
N ASP A 172 -12.09 -1.70 4.48
CA ASP A 172 -12.46 -0.76 5.55
C ASP A 172 -11.99 -1.29 6.91
N ASP A 173 -12.16 -2.58 7.19
CA ASP A 173 -11.69 -3.20 8.44
C ASP A 173 -10.16 -3.13 8.58
N VAL A 174 -9.42 -3.46 7.51
CA VAL A 174 -7.94 -3.41 7.52
C VAL A 174 -7.45 -1.98 7.65
N LEU A 175 -8.01 -1.05 6.88
CA LEU A 175 -7.63 0.37 6.93
C LEU A 175 -7.98 0.98 8.29
N ALA A 176 -9.17 0.71 8.84
CA ALA A 176 -9.58 1.22 10.15
C ALA A 176 -8.73 0.65 11.29
N ALA A 177 -8.41 -0.65 11.25
CA ALA A 177 -7.58 -1.29 12.27
C ALA A 177 -6.18 -0.68 12.36
N TRP A 178 -5.66 -0.16 11.24
CA TRP A 178 -4.27 0.29 11.14
C TRP A 178 -4.09 1.78 10.85
N ALA A 179 -5.17 2.54 10.67
CA ALA A 179 -5.14 3.97 10.34
C ALA A 179 -4.21 4.76 11.27
N ALA A 180 -4.28 4.53 12.58
CA ALA A 180 -3.44 5.24 13.56
C ALA A 180 -1.94 4.94 13.39
N VAL A 181 -1.58 3.70 13.04
CA VAL A 181 -0.19 3.29 12.79
C VAL A 181 0.28 3.85 11.45
N MET A 182 -0.59 3.81 10.43
CA MET A 182 -0.31 4.27 9.07
C MET A 182 -0.11 5.79 8.99
N LEU A 183 -0.94 6.57 9.70
CA LEU A 183 -0.81 8.04 9.80
C LEU A 183 0.47 8.49 10.50
N SER A 184 1.11 7.60 11.26
CA SER A 184 2.35 7.91 11.98
C SER A 184 3.62 7.62 11.16
N SER A 185 3.50 7.09 9.95
CA SER A 185 4.64 6.61 9.17
C SER A 185 4.68 7.18 7.75
N ASP A 186 5.41 8.30 7.60
CA ASP A 186 5.62 8.98 6.32
C ASP A 186 6.27 8.07 5.26
N MET A 187 7.07 7.10 5.69
CA MET A 187 7.79 6.17 4.80
C MET A 187 6.87 5.30 3.94
N TYR A 188 5.65 5.03 4.42
CA TYR A 188 4.71 4.12 3.77
C TYR A 188 3.49 4.84 3.20
N ALA A 189 3.39 6.16 3.39
CA ALA A 189 2.21 6.95 3.04
C ALA A 189 1.79 6.79 1.57
N GLU A 190 2.74 6.74 0.63
CA GLU A 190 2.40 6.59 -0.79
C GLU A 190 1.72 5.24 -1.09
N ILE A 191 2.27 4.14 -0.57
CA ILE A 191 1.65 2.81 -0.75
C ILE A 191 0.27 2.78 -0.10
N MET A 192 0.14 3.43 1.07
CA MET A 192 -1.12 3.53 1.77
C MET A 192 -2.16 4.31 0.99
N ASP A 193 -1.80 5.49 0.47
CA ASP A 193 -2.67 6.34 -0.34
C ASP A 193 -3.20 5.55 -1.56
N ARG A 194 -2.37 4.69 -2.16
CA ARG A 194 -2.80 3.82 -3.26
C ARG A 194 -3.75 2.70 -2.84
N HIS A 195 -3.60 2.13 -1.65
CA HIS A 195 -4.57 1.17 -1.11
C HIS A 195 -5.90 1.84 -0.75
N VAL A 196 -5.87 3.09 -0.28
CA VAL A 196 -7.08 3.89 -0.06
C VAL A 196 -7.76 4.23 -1.40
N GLU A 197 -7.00 4.55 -2.44
CA GLU A 197 -7.51 4.76 -3.81
C GLU A 197 -8.24 3.51 -4.32
N VAL A 198 -7.66 2.32 -4.14
CA VAL A 198 -8.35 1.06 -4.50
C VAL A 198 -9.61 0.85 -3.67
N ALA A 199 -9.58 1.11 -2.37
CA ALA A 199 -10.76 0.96 -1.51
C ALA A 199 -11.90 1.89 -1.94
N ASP A 200 -11.58 3.15 -2.25
CA ASP A 200 -12.54 4.13 -2.76
C ASP A 200 -13.11 3.70 -4.12
N ASP A 201 -12.26 3.25 -5.04
CA ASP A 201 -12.70 2.76 -6.35
C ASP A 201 -13.58 1.50 -6.24
N VAL A 202 -13.27 0.57 -5.33
CA VAL A 202 -14.09 -0.62 -5.05
C VAL A 202 -15.46 -0.21 -4.49
N ASN A 203 -15.50 0.71 -3.53
CA ASN A 203 -16.75 1.28 -3.00
C ASN A 203 -17.56 1.97 -4.10
N ARG A 204 -16.90 2.78 -4.94
CA ARG A 204 -17.53 3.45 -6.08
C ARG A 204 -18.15 2.44 -7.05
N ILE A 205 -17.43 1.39 -7.43
CA ILE A 205 -17.92 0.33 -8.30
C ILE A 205 -19.09 -0.43 -7.66
N ALA A 206 -19.00 -0.77 -6.37
CA ALA A 206 -20.07 -1.43 -5.65
C ALA A 206 -21.37 -0.60 -5.68
N ASN A 207 -21.25 0.70 -5.46
CA ASN A 207 -22.38 1.64 -5.52
C ASN A 207 -22.95 1.76 -6.94
N LEU A 208 -22.11 1.84 -7.98
CA LEU A 208 -22.58 1.88 -9.37
C LEU A 208 -23.31 0.59 -9.78
N LEU A 209 -22.79 -0.57 -9.38
CA LEU A 209 -23.44 -1.87 -9.57
C LEU A 209 -24.76 -1.98 -8.81
N TYR A 210 -24.87 -1.31 -7.66
CA TYR A 210 -26.08 -1.28 -6.86
C TYR A 210 -27.17 -0.41 -7.50
N VAL A 211 -26.84 0.83 -7.88
CA VAL A 211 -27.78 1.78 -8.50
C VAL A 211 -28.27 1.30 -9.87
N SER A 212 -27.42 0.59 -10.62
CA SER A 212 -27.76 0.03 -11.93
C SER A 212 -28.51 -1.31 -11.85
N GLY A 213 -28.83 -1.79 -10.65
CA GLY A 213 -29.56 -3.02 -10.40
C GLY A 213 -31.09 -2.83 -10.36
N PRO A 214 -31.88 -3.89 -10.54
CA PRO A 214 -33.35 -3.81 -10.58
C PRO A 214 -34.02 -3.45 -9.23
N ASP A 215 -33.30 -3.57 -8.10
CA ASP A 215 -33.82 -3.42 -6.72
C ASP A 215 -33.25 -2.19 -5.98
N GLY A 216 -33.15 -1.04 -6.64
CA GLY A 216 -32.37 0.14 -6.20
C GLY A 216 -32.79 0.88 -4.91
N ASP A 217 -32.83 0.21 -3.75
CA ASP A 217 -33.10 0.81 -2.43
C ASP A 217 -31.83 0.94 -1.57
N LEU A 218 -31.05 2.00 -1.80
CA LEU A 218 -29.78 2.24 -1.08
C LEU A 218 -29.95 2.16 0.46
N PRO A 219 -29.03 1.48 1.18
CA PRO A 219 -28.95 1.61 2.64
C PRO A 219 -28.70 3.08 3.03
N ARG A 220 -29.37 3.58 4.07
CA ARG A 220 -29.26 4.99 4.52
C ARG A 220 -27.82 5.52 4.66
N SER A 221 -26.90 4.68 5.13
CA SER A 221 -25.48 5.04 5.28
C SER A 221 -24.77 5.30 3.94
N ALA A 222 -25.14 4.59 2.88
CA ALA A 222 -24.63 4.83 1.53
C ALA A 222 -25.26 6.08 0.89
N GLN A 223 -26.49 6.44 1.30
CA GLN A 223 -27.18 7.63 0.82
C GLN A 223 -26.53 8.93 1.34
N ASP A 224 -26.09 8.93 2.59
CA ASP A 224 -25.40 10.08 3.22
C ASP A 224 -24.00 10.30 2.62
N ALA A 225 -23.27 9.24 2.29
CA ALA A 225 -22.00 9.32 1.57
C ALA A 225 -22.17 9.78 0.11
N ASN A 226 -23.25 9.35 -0.54
CA ASN A 226 -23.59 9.76 -1.90
C ASN A 226 -24.05 11.22 -2.00
N ALA A 227 -24.71 11.79 -0.99
CA ALA A 227 -25.12 13.19 -1.02
C ALA A 227 -23.95 14.18 -1.16
N ALA A 228 -22.74 13.79 -0.74
CA ALA A 228 -21.53 14.59 -0.91
C ALA A 228 -20.87 14.45 -2.30
N GLY A 229 -21.17 13.40 -3.08
CA GLY A 229 -20.56 13.10 -4.38
C GLY A 229 -21.52 13.05 -5.59
N ALA A 230 -22.83 12.98 -5.38
CA ALA A 230 -23.84 12.70 -6.41
C ALA A 230 -24.36 13.95 -7.14
N ALA A 231 -23.53 14.97 -7.33
CA ALA A 231 -23.84 16.13 -8.17
C ALA A 231 -23.27 16.01 -9.61
N THR A 232 -22.91 14.79 -10.05
CA THR A 232 -22.48 14.54 -11.44
C THR A 232 -23.38 13.49 -12.09
N ASP A 233 -24.37 14.04 -12.76
CA ASP A 233 -25.31 13.48 -13.72
C ASP A 233 -24.66 12.58 -14.79
N GLY A 234 -25.32 11.47 -15.13
CA GLY A 234 -24.92 10.52 -16.17
C GLY A 234 -25.07 9.05 -15.76
N GLN A 235 -26.07 8.38 -16.33
CA GLN A 235 -26.19 6.91 -16.28
C GLN A 235 -24.89 6.30 -16.83
N VAL A 236 -24.09 5.68 -15.95
CA VAL A 236 -22.82 5.03 -16.33
C VAL A 236 -23.14 3.82 -17.18
N ASP A 237 -22.66 3.80 -18.42
CA ASP A 237 -22.83 2.66 -19.32
C ASP A 237 -21.93 1.49 -18.91
N ASP A 238 -22.33 0.27 -19.28
CA ASP A 238 -21.62 -0.97 -18.98
C ASP A 238 -20.18 -0.94 -19.54
N GLU A 239 -19.93 -0.23 -20.65
CA GLU A 239 -18.58 -0.04 -21.21
C GLU A 239 -17.67 0.72 -20.23
N GLN A 240 -18.15 1.85 -19.69
CA GLN A 240 -17.39 2.65 -18.73
C GLN A 240 -17.16 1.87 -17.42
N LEU A 241 -18.16 1.10 -16.98
CA LEU A 241 -18.03 0.25 -15.81
C LEU A 241 -17.03 -0.90 -16.03
N ALA A 242 -16.99 -1.47 -17.23
CA ALA A 242 -16.00 -2.49 -17.60
C ALA A 242 -14.58 -1.92 -17.59
N GLU A 243 -14.38 -0.71 -18.11
CA GLU A 243 -13.09 -0.01 -18.05
C GLU A 243 -12.66 0.25 -16.60
N MET A 244 -13.57 0.71 -15.75
CA MET A 244 -13.30 0.94 -14.32
C MET A 244 -12.90 -0.34 -13.59
N LEU A 245 -13.68 -1.42 -13.74
CA LEU A 245 -13.37 -2.73 -13.16
C LEU A 245 -12.01 -3.27 -13.61
N THR A 246 -11.69 -3.10 -14.90
CA THR A 246 -10.40 -3.48 -15.47
C THR A 246 -9.27 -2.67 -14.84
N ALA A 247 -9.43 -1.34 -14.74
CA ALA A 247 -8.43 -0.46 -14.16
C ALA A 247 -8.17 -0.78 -12.68
N VAL A 248 -9.22 -1.04 -11.90
CA VAL A 248 -9.12 -1.40 -10.48
C VAL A 248 -8.46 -2.76 -10.29
N ALA A 249 -8.82 -3.77 -11.10
CA ALA A 249 -8.16 -5.08 -11.04
C ALA A 249 -6.66 -4.97 -11.31
N GLN A 250 -6.26 -4.18 -12.32
CA GLN A 250 -4.86 -3.97 -12.66
C GLN A 250 -4.11 -3.12 -11.63
N LEU A 251 -4.78 -2.13 -11.03
CA LEU A 251 -4.20 -1.34 -9.95
C LEU A 251 -3.96 -2.21 -8.71
N ALA A 252 -4.95 -3.03 -8.33
CA ALA A 252 -4.84 -3.95 -7.21
C ALA A 252 -3.77 -5.03 -7.44
N GLU A 253 -3.63 -5.56 -8.64
CA GLU A 253 -2.57 -6.51 -8.99
C GLU A 253 -1.17 -5.90 -8.87
N ARG A 254 -0.97 -4.69 -9.42
CA ARG A 254 0.30 -3.96 -9.25
C ARG A 254 0.59 -3.63 -7.79
N LEU A 255 -0.43 -3.27 -7.01
CA LEU A 255 -0.27 -2.98 -5.59
C LEU A 255 0.04 -4.22 -4.77
N ASP A 256 -0.52 -5.38 -5.10
CA ASP A 256 -0.12 -6.67 -4.51
C ASP A 256 1.40 -6.87 -4.69
N GLU A 257 1.91 -6.78 -5.93
CA GLU A 257 3.34 -6.95 -6.20
C GLU A 257 4.23 -5.92 -5.48
N LEU A 258 3.91 -4.63 -5.61
CA LEU A 258 4.69 -3.55 -5.00
C LEU A 258 4.69 -3.63 -3.48
N THR A 259 3.55 -3.96 -2.87
CA THR A 259 3.43 -4.06 -1.42
C THR A 259 4.18 -5.28 -0.88
N VAL A 260 4.22 -6.40 -1.62
CA VAL A 260 5.09 -7.54 -1.30
C VAL A 260 6.56 -7.16 -1.36
N GLU A 261 6.99 -6.45 -2.41
CA GLU A 261 8.38 -5.98 -2.55
C GLU A 261 8.78 -5.10 -1.36
N VAL A 262 7.92 -4.17 -0.96
CA VAL A 262 8.18 -3.31 0.21
C VAL A 262 8.17 -4.12 1.50
N ALA A 263 7.16 -4.96 1.73
CA ALA A 263 7.06 -5.80 2.93
C ALA A 263 8.32 -6.64 3.15
N THR A 264 8.87 -7.24 2.08
CA THR A 264 10.07 -8.08 2.16
C THR A 264 11.37 -7.31 2.40
N ARG A 265 11.39 -6.01 2.08
CA ARG A 265 12.51 -5.10 2.41
C ARG A 265 12.48 -4.60 3.85
N ILE A 266 11.30 -4.43 4.46
CA ILE A 266 11.18 -3.91 5.84
C ILE A 266 11.81 -4.87 6.84
N VAL A 267 11.49 -6.16 6.76
CA VAL A 267 12.10 -7.21 7.59
C VAL A 267 12.52 -8.37 6.67
N PRO A 268 13.83 -8.66 6.57
CA PRO A 268 14.32 -9.76 5.76
C PRO A 268 13.72 -11.10 6.17
N ILE A 269 13.45 -11.98 5.21
CA ILE A 269 12.87 -13.31 5.46
C ILE A 269 13.75 -14.14 6.42
N ASP A 270 15.07 -13.98 6.36
CA ASP A 270 16.00 -14.71 7.23
C ASP A 270 15.87 -14.33 8.71
N TRP A 271 15.39 -13.12 9.01
CA TRP A 271 15.09 -12.72 10.38
C TRP A 271 13.98 -13.57 10.99
N TRP A 272 12.97 -13.96 10.19
CA TRP A 272 11.90 -14.85 10.65
C TRP A 272 12.37 -16.28 10.87
N LYS A 273 13.32 -16.77 10.06
CA LYS A 273 13.90 -18.11 10.22
C LYS A 273 14.63 -18.29 11.56
N GLY A 274 15.15 -17.21 12.13
CA GLY A 274 15.83 -17.20 13.43
C GLY A 274 14.92 -17.14 14.65
N ARG A 275 13.59 -16.97 14.49
CA ARG A 275 12.66 -16.89 15.63
C ARG A 275 12.24 -18.27 16.14
N PRO A 276 12.15 -18.47 17.47
CA PRO A 276 11.55 -19.67 18.05
C PRO A 276 10.10 -19.81 17.57
N GLY A 277 9.75 -20.94 16.96
CA GLY A 277 8.41 -21.25 16.45
C GLY A 277 8.26 -21.29 14.93
N HIS A 278 9.30 -20.96 14.15
CA HIS A 278 9.29 -21.20 12.70
C HIS A 278 9.38 -22.70 12.42
N VAL A 279 8.30 -23.32 11.95
CA VAL A 279 8.30 -24.72 11.52
C VAL A 279 8.97 -24.79 10.15
N PRO A 280 10.12 -25.48 10.00
CA PRO A 280 10.74 -25.65 8.70
C PRO A 280 9.75 -26.35 7.75
N SER A 281 9.63 -25.84 6.54
CA SER A 281 8.83 -26.46 5.47
C SER A 281 9.26 -27.92 5.31
N ARG A 282 8.36 -28.86 5.63
CA ARG A 282 8.56 -30.32 5.69
C ARG A 282 8.71 -30.99 4.31
N SER A 283 9.31 -30.28 3.34
CA SER A 283 9.35 -30.69 1.94
C SER A 283 10.70 -31.31 1.51
N ALA A 284 11.73 -31.29 2.35
CA ALA A 284 13.08 -31.70 1.95
C ALA A 284 13.51 -33.09 2.44
N ASP A 285 12.71 -33.79 3.26
CA ASP A 285 13.16 -35.00 3.97
C ASP A 285 12.44 -36.30 3.57
N ARG A 286 11.83 -36.35 2.38
CA ARG A 286 11.51 -37.62 1.74
C ARG A 286 12.57 -37.94 0.69
N GLN A 287 13.72 -38.41 1.17
CA GLN A 287 14.49 -39.38 0.37
C GLN A 287 13.60 -40.61 0.15
N PRO A 288 13.42 -41.09 -1.09
CA PRO A 288 12.78 -42.37 -1.32
C PRO A 288 13.72 -43.46 -0.81
N SER A 289 13.34 -44.11 0.28
CA SER A 289 13.94 -45.37 0.72
C SER A 289 13.90 -46.34 -0.47
N GLY A 290 15.07 -46.75 -0.94
CA GLY A 290 15.22 -47.69 -2.06
C GLY A 290 14.49 -49.01 -1.78
N PRO A 291 14.05 -49.72 -2.83
CA PRO A 291 13.33 -50.98 -2.66
C PRO A 291 14.26 -52.02 -2.04
N GLY A 292 13.82 -52.58 -0.91
CA GLY A 292 14.42 -53.76 -0.30
C GLY A 292 14.35 -54.93 -1.27
N SER A 293 15.50 -55.57 -1.48
CA SER A 293 15.63 -56.85 -2.14
C SER A 293 15.09 -57.96 -1.24
N ASP A 294 13.99 -58.59 -1.65
CA ASP A 294 13.58 -59.89 -1.15
C ASP A 294 14.52 -60.97 -1.71
N GLY A 295 15.09 -61.76 -0.80
CA GLY A 295 15.77 -63.03 -1.02
C GLY A 295 15.38 -63.99 0.10
#